data_AF-A0A834IUB9-F1
#
_entry.id   AF-A0A834IUB9-F1
#
_cell.length_a   1.000
_cell.length_b   1.000
_cell.length_c   1.000
_cell.angle_alpha   90.00
_cell.angle_beta   90.00
_cell.angle_gamma   90.00
#
_symmetry.space_group_name_H-M   'P 1'
#
loop_
_entity.id
_entity.type
_entity.pdbx_description
1 polymer ?
#
loop_
_entity_poly.entity_id
_entity_poly.type
_entity_poly.pdbx_seq_one_letter_code
_entity_poly.pdbx_strand_id
1 'polypeptide(L)'
;MADSELFCTITSVQQDLISITKNENIMNDIERCISCWDYNKTLTLDQLKEDIKQAVIEIKEVLFPGNTDMQINKLIYFVVSWQIYDFISFIIHRKFSKDDFEFYEYSKKFCNNNGTPNELGSTFYNVVPNSAIVELSMLNTKRTVFEKLQCLYSVYDYVFVDIKSALISLISKYSEKEFDIPIINNKEVVPVLMAVILKSKLFYLISDIYFIREFGSDILKENDEMNKIYKIFEECIHKIWILRNHEQDLEQPKNKGRTDKVEQNLNVCETIDFVQNMTNNKEDNRTILDEENKRIAMLIVSATTDNLTDIE
;
A
#
# COMPACT_ATOMS: atom_id res chain seq x y z
N MET A 1 -13.82 -17.03 21.50
CA MET A 1 -13.11 -16.36 20.40
C MET A 1 -13.55 -17.10 19.16
N ALA A 2 -14.55 -16.55 18.46
CA ALA A 2 -15.14 -17.19 17.30
C ALA A 2 -14.27 -16.85 16.09
N ASP A 3 -13.83 -17.87 15.38
CA ASP A 3 -13.16 -17.76 14.10
C ASP A 3 -14.05 -16.95 13.15
N SER A 4 -13.67 -15.70 12.89
CA SER A 4 -14.18 -15.01 11.70
C SER A 4 -13.41 -15.57 10.52
N GLU A 5 -13.86 -16.69 9.97
CA GLU A 5 -13.45 -17.09 8.62
C GLU A 5 -13.92 -15.98 7.67
N LEU A 6 -13.02 -15.03 7.40
CA LEU A 6 -13.28 -13.96 6.45
C LEU A 6 -13.27 -14.58 5.05
N PHE A 7 -14.35 -14.33 4.31
CA PHE A 7 -14.57 -14.85 2.98
C PHE A 7 -13.49 -14.38 2.01
N CYS A 8 -12.60 -15.28 1.59
CA CYS A 8 -11.45 -14.91 0.77
C CYS A 8 -11.78 -14.70 -0.72
N THR A 9 -12.82 -15.36 -1.25
CA THR A 9 -13.19 -15.30 -2.67
C THR A 9 -14.68 -15.57 -2.87
N ILE A 10 -15.23 -15.15 -4.03
CA ILE A 10 -16.61 -15.50 -4.42
C ILE A 10 -16.84 -17.02 -4.49
N THR A 11 -15.80 -17.79 -4.85
CA THR A 11 -15.84 -19.26 -4.86
C THR A 11 -16.00 -19.84 -3.45
N SER A 12 -15.30 -19.27 -2.45
CA SER A 12 -15.47 -19.67 -1.05
C SER A 12 -16.89 -19.38 -0.58
N VAL A 13 -17.40 -18.17 -0.84
CA VAL A 13 -18.78 -17.77 -0.49
C VAL A 13 -19.81 -18.70 -1.14
N GLN A 14 -19.59 -19.07 -2.40
CA GLN A 14 -20.44 -20.03 -3.09
C GLN A 14 -20.41 -21.41 -2.39
N GLN A 15 -19.24 -21.91 -2.02
CA GLN A 15 -19.11 -23.20 -1.31
C GLN A 15 -19.81 -23.15 0.05
N ASP A 16 -19.66 -22.05 0.79
CA ASP A 16 -20.30 -21.85 2.09
C ASP A 16 -21.82 -21.82 1.95
N LEU A 17 -22.35 -21.04 0.99
CA LEU A 17 -23.77 -21.01 0.67
C LEU A 17 -24.29 -22.39 0.25
N ILE A 18 -23.57 -23.12 -0.61
CA ILE A 18 -23.98 -24.48 -1.00
C ILE A 18 -24.00 -25.41 0.22
N SER A 19 -23.00 -25.32 1.11
CA SER A 19 -22.92 -26.18 2.30
C SER A 19 -24.06 -25.94 3.29
N ILE A 20 -24.43 -24.68 3.52
CA ILE A 20 -25.49 -24.26 4.44
C ILE A 20 -26.86 -24.66 3.89
N THR A 21 -27.06 -24.48 2.59
CA THR A 21 -28.39 -24.55 1.96
C THR A 21 -28.65 -25.90 1.33
N LYS A 22 -27.59 -26.68 1.07
CA LYS A 22 -27.61 -27.92 0.29
C LYS A 22 -28.18 -27.73 -1.12
N ASN A 23 -28.18 -26.50 -1.63
CA ASN A 23 -28.67 -26.14 -2.96
C ASN A 23 -27.50 -25.69 -3.85
N GLU A 24 -27.16 -26.51 -4.85
CA GLU A 24 -26.09 -26.20 -5.81
C GLU A 24 -26.42 -24.98 -6.70
N ASN A 25 -27.70 -24.65 -6.87
CA ASN A 25 -28.17 -23.54 -7.70
C ASN A 25 -28.33 -22.22 -6.93
N ILE A 26 -27.94 -22.17 -5.65
CA ILE A 26 -28.23 -21.01 -4.79
C ILE A 26 -27.68 -19.69 -5.34
N MET A 27 -26.52 -19.72 -6.01
CA MET A 27 -25.96 -18.53 -6.66
C MET A 27 -26.86 -17.99 -7.77
N ASN A 28 -27.39 -18.88 -8.62
CA ASN A 28 -28.32 -18.51 -9.71
C ASN A 28 -29.63 -17.94 -9.15
N ASP A 29 -30.10 -18.49 -8.03
CA ASP A 29 -31.31 -18.01 -7.36
C ASP A 29 -31.10 -16.60 -6.80
N ILE A 30 -29.96 -16.33 -6.16
CA ILE A 30 -29.57 -14.99 -5.68
C ILE A 30 -29.45 -14.01 -6.87
N GLU A 31 -28.75 -14.39 -7.94
CA GLU A 31 -28.60 -13.58 -9.15
C GLU A 31 -29.94 -13.22 -9.78
N ARG A 32 -30.89 -14.16 -9.80
CA ARG A 32 -32.24 -13.92 -10.28
C ARG A 32 -32.98 -12.89 -9.42
N CYS A 33 -32.83 -12.95 -8.10
CA CYS A 33 -33.39 -11.94 -7.20
C CYS A 33 -32.76 -10.56 -7.45
N ILE A 34 -31.42 -10.49 -7.60
CA ILE A 34 -30.70 -9.24 -7.91
C ILE A 34 -31.17 -8.67 -9.26
N SER A 35 -31.42 -9.51 -10.25
CA SER A 35 -31.90 -9.08 -11.58
C SER A 35 -33.30 -8.46 -11.55
N CYS A 36 -34.10 -8.79 -10.53
CA CYS A 36 -35.40 -8.16 -10.29
C CYS A 36 -35.27 -6.80 -9.60
N TRP A 37 -34.12 -6.49 -9.01
CA TRP A 37 -33.84 -5.22 -8.34
C TRP A 37 -33.29 -4.20 -9.34
N ASP A 38 -34.05 -3.11 -9.56
CA ASP A 38 -33.65 -2.02 -10.47
C ASP A 38 -32.75 -0.99 -9.77
N TYR A 39 -31.55 -1.43 -9.36
CA TYR A 39 -30.55 -0.61 -8.67
C TYR A 39 -30.04 0.57 -9.52
N ASN A 40 -30.25 0.54 -10.83
CA ASN A 40 -29.86 1.64 -11.73
C ASN A 40 -30.65 2.93 -11.49
N LYS A 41 -31.80 2.86 -10.82
CA LYS A 41 -32.60 4.03 -10.45
C LYS A 41 -32.07 4.78 -9.23
N THR A 42 -31.11 4.21 -8.51
CA THR A 42 -30.60 4.79 -7.28
C THR A 42 -29.77 6.06 -7.57
N LEU A 43 -30.16 7.18 -6.95
CA LEU A 43 -29.63 8.51 -7.26
C LEU A 43 -28.30 8.83 -6.55
N THR A 44 -28.03 8.21 -5.39
CA THR A 44 -26.88 8.52 -4.54
C THR A 44 -26.24 7.25 -3.98
N LEU A 45 -24.96 7.34 -3.62
CA LEU A 45 -24.23 6.21 -3.00
C LEU A 45 -24.79 5.83 -1.62
N ASP A 46 -25.23 6.82 -0.83
CA ASP A 46 -25.81 6.55 0.49
C ASP A 46 -27.13 5.79 0.36
N GLN A 47 -27.98 6.19 -0.60
CA GLN A 47 -29.19 5.45 -0.90
C GLN A 47 -28.87 4.04 -1.38
N LEU A 48 -27.84 3.87 -2.22
CA LEU A 48 -27.44 2.55 -2.72
C LEU A 48 -26.99 1.63 -1.59
N LYS A 49 -26.30 2.14 -0.56
CA LYS A 49 -25.90 1.35 0.60
C LYS A 49 -27.10 0.82 1.38
N GLU A 50 -28.13 1.65 1.58
CA GLU A 50 -29.36 1.22 2.24
C GLU A 50 -30.17 0.27 1.35
N ASP A 51 -30.23 0.52 0.05
CA ASP A 51 -30.89 -0.37 -0.91
C ASP A 51 -30.22 -1.76 -0.95
N ILE A 52 -28.88 -1.84 -0.88
CA ILE A 52 -28.15 -3.12 -0.78
C ILE A 52 -28.58 -3.87 0.48
N LYS A 53 -28.60 -3.20 1.64
CA LYS A 53 -29.00 -3.85 2.90
C LYS A 53 -30.44 -4.38 2.82
N GLN A 54 -31.33 -3.59 2.25
CA GLN A 54 -32.72 -4.00 2.05
C GLN A 54 -32.83 -5.19 1.09
N ALA A 55 -32.11 -5.16 -0.03
CA ALA A 55 -32.06 -6.26 -0.99
C ALA A 55 -31.53 -7.55 -0.34
N VAL A 56 -30.51 -7.46 0.51
CA VAL A 56 -30.00 -8.62 1.27
C VAL A 56 -31.06 -9.24 2.16
N ILE A 57 -31.84 -8.42 2.87
CA ILE A 57 -32.95 -8.87 3.71
C ILE A 57 -34.03 -9.55 2.85
N GLU A 58 -34.42 -8.93 1.74
CA GLU A 58 -35.45 -9.47 0.84
C GLU A 58 -35.04 -10.79 0.20
N ILE A 59 -33.79 -10.88 -0.28
CA ILE A 59 -33.22 -12.12 -0.83
C ILE A 59 -33.21 -13.20 0.25
N LYS A 60 -32.83 -12.86 1.48
CA LYS A 60 -32.86 -13.82 2.60
C LYS A 60 -34.26 -14.31 2.88
N GLU A 61 -35.26 -13.45 2.96
CA GLU A 61 -36.64 -13.86 3.25
C GLU A 61 -37.22 -14.76 2.14
N VAL A 62 -36.83 -14.52 0.88
CA VAL A 62 -37.28 -15.33 -0.27
C VAL A 62 -36.59 -16.70 -0.30
N LEU A 63 -35.27 -16.76 -0.10
CA LEU A 63 -34.48 -17.98 -0.28
C LEU A 63 -34.30 -18.79 1.02
N PHE A 64 -34.39 -18.14 2.18
CA PHE A 64 -34.14 -18.72 3.51
C PHE A 64 -35.24 -18.34 4.52
N PRO A 65 -36.52 -18.61 4.22
CA PRO A 65 -37.62 -18.20 5.08
C PRO A 65 -37.48 -18.78 6.50
N GLY A 66 -37.56 -17.90 7.50
CA GLY A 66 -37.47 -18.27 8.92
C GLY A 66 -36.06 -18.57 9.44
N ASN A 67 -35.02 -18.40 8.62
CA ASN A 67 -33.64 -18.60 9.07
C ASN A 67 -33.13 -17.38 9.86
N THR A 68 -32.62 -17.58 11.07
CA THR A 68 -32.12 -16.50 11.94
C THR A 68 -30.61 -16.31 11.90
N ASP A 69 -29.88 -17.11 11.12
CA ASP A 69 -28.43 -17.02 11.00
C ASP A 69 -28.01 -15.68 10.38
N MET A 70 -27.12 -14.98 11.09
CA MET A 70 -26.55 -13.71 10.66
C MET A 70 -25.44 -13.92 9.62
N GLN A 71 -24.81 -15.09 9.56
CA GLN A 71 -23.77 -15.39 8.57
C GLN A 71 -24.33 -15.40 7.14
N ILE A 72 -25.57 -15.88 6.98
CA ILE A 72 -26.27 -15.85 5.68
C ILE A 72 -26.41 -14.42 5.17
N ASN A 73 -26.69 -13.44 6.03
CA ASN A 73 -26.74 -12.04 5.62
C ASN A 73 -25.40 -11.54 5.08
N LYS A 74 -24.30 -11.90 5.76
CA LYS A 74 -22.95 -11.52 5.33
C LYS A 74 -22.60 -12.15 3.98
N LEU A 75 -22.93 -13.43 3.78
CA LEU A 75 -22.75 -14.16 2.52
C LEU A 75 -23.55 -13.53 1.38
N ILE A 76 -24.86 -13.28 1.58
CA ILE A 76 -25.70 -12.64 0.56
C ILE A 76 -25.19 -11.22 0.25
N TYR A 77 -24.85 -10.43 1.27
CA TYR A 77 -24.28 -9.09 1.07
C TYR A 77 -23.02 -9.12 0.21
N PHE A 78 -22.14 -10.10 0.43
CA PHE A 78 -20.96 -10.29 -0.40
C PHE A 78 -21.33 -10.57 -1.86
N VAL A 79 -22.25 -11.51 -2.11
CA VAL A 79 -22.70 -11.85 -3.47
C VAL A 79 -23.34 -10.65 -4.16
N VAL A 80 -24.25 -9.94 -3.48
CA VAL A 80 -24.91 -8.73 -4.00
C VAL A 80 -23.87 -7.68 -4.37
N SER A 81 -22.97 -7.35 -3.45
CA SER A 81 -21.92 -6.35 -3.67
C SER A 81 -20.97 -6.72 -4.82
N TRP A 82 -20.65 -8.01 -4.96
CA TRP A 82 -19.81 -8.51 -6.05
C TRP A 82 -20.50 -8.40 -7.42
N GLN A 83 -21.79 -8.71 -7.48
CA GLN A 83 -22.59 -8.64 -8.71
C GLN A 83 -22.75 -7.21 -9.21
N ILE A 84 -23.06 -6.27 -8.32
CA ILE A 84 -23.27 -4.86 -8.69
C ILE A 84 -21.98 -4.01 -8.65
N TYR A 85 -20.82 -4.63 -8.44
CA TYR A 85 -19.54 -3.93 -8.30
C TYR A 85 -19.27 -2.97 -9.46
N ASP A 86 -19.50 -3.40 -10.70
CA ASP A 86 -19.21 -2.56 -11.87
C ASP A 86 -20.06 -1.28 -11.87
N PHE A 87 -21.30 -1.36 -11.38
CA PHE A 87 -22.17 -0.19 -11.21
C PHE A 87 -21.70 0.72 -10.08
N ILE A 88 -21.36 0.16 -8.91
CA ILE A 88 -20.81 0.94 -7.79
C ILE A 88 -19.52 1.64 -8.21
N SER A 89 -18.60 0.88 -8.80
CA SER A 89 -17.31 1.35 -9.30
C SER A 89 -17.50 2.45 -10.34
N PHE A 90 -18.42 2.30 -11.30
CA PHE A 90 -18.74 3.34 -12.27
C PHE A 90 -19.17 4.66 -11.62
N ILE A 91 -20.06 4.62 -10.62
CA ILE A 91 -20.52 5.83 -9.91
C ILE A 91 -19.35 6.50 -9.18
N ILE A 92 -18.55 5.72 -8.45
CA ILE A 92 -17.41 6.22 -7.67
C ILE A 92 -16.35 6.80 -8.60
N HIS A 93 -15.97 6.08 -9.66
CA HIS A 93 -14.98 6.52 -10.65
C HIS A 93 -15.40 7.82 -11.32
N ARG A 94 -16.69 7.99 -11.63
CA ARG A 94 -17.19 9.25 -12.18
C ARG A 94 -17.04 10.40 -11.18
N LYS A 95 -17.36 10.16 -9.90
CA LYS A 95 -17.26 11.15 -8.82
C LYS A 95 -15.81 11.61 -8.58
N PHE A 96 -14.85 10.69 -8.61
CA PHE A 96 -13.44 10.98 -8.30
C PHE A 96 -12.53 11.04 -9.53
N SER A 97 -13.08 11.00 -10.75
CA SER A 97 -12.34 10.98 -12.01
C SER A 97 -11.22 12.03 -12.12
N LYS A 98 -11.48 13.25 -11.63
CA LYS A 98 -10.48 14.33 -11.61
C LYS A 98 -9.34 14.02 -10.63
N ASP A 99 -9.67 13.65 -9.41
CA ASP A 99 -8.68 13.40 -8.34
C ASP A 99 -7.82 12.18 -8.69
N ASP A 100 -8.44 11.13 -9.21
CA ASP A 100 -7.81 9.91 -9.73
C ASP A 100 -6.82 10.24 -10.85
N PHE A 101 -7.25 11.01 -11.86
CA PHE A 101 -6.40 11.42 -12.96
C PHE A 101 -5.21 12.28 -12.49
N GLU A 102 -5.45 13.23 -11.59
CA GLU A 102 -4.42 14.10 -11.03
C GLU A 102 -3.39 13.31 -10.21
N PHE A 103 -3.83 12.34 -9.40
CA PHE A 103 -2.95 11.46 -8.65
C PHE A 103 -2.10 10.59 -9.59
N TYR A 104 -2.71 10.04 -10.64
CA TYR A 104 -2.03 9.22 -11.64
C TYR A 104 -0.95 10.01 -12.39
N GLU A 105 -1.24 11.24 -12.83
CA GLU A 105 -0.26 12.07 -13.52
C GLU A 105 0.92 12.46 -12.60
N TYR A 106 0.66 12.73 -11.32
CA TYR A 106 1.71 12.95 -10.33
C TYR A 106 2.59 11.70 -10.15
N SER A 107 1.96 10.52 -10.01
CA SER A 107 2.65 9.22 -9.94
C SER A 107 3.54 8.98 -11.17
N LYS A 108 3.05 9.32 -12.36
CA LYS A 108 3.80 9.21 -13.62
C LYS A 108 4.99 10.18 -13.67
N LYS A 109 4.81 11.44 -13.24
CA LYS A 109 5.90 12.42 -13.12
C LYS A 109 6.99 11.94 -12.16
N PHE A 110 6.59 11.46 -10.97
CA PHE A 110 7.51 10.88 -9.99
C PHE A 110 8.33 9.74 -10.60
N CYS A 111 7.68 8.81 -11.32
CA CYS A 111 8.37 7.71 -11.98
C CYS A 111 9.32 8.15 -13.09
N ASN A 112 8.91 9.10 -13.94
CA ASN A 112 9.72 9.60 -15.04
C ASN A 112 10.99 10.34 -14.56
N ASN A 113 10.93 10.91 -13.37
CA ASN A 113 12.06 11.57 -12.72
C ASN A 113 12.91 10.59 -11.87
N ASN A 114 12.65 9.28 -11.96
CA ASN A 114 13.28 8.26 -11.11
C ASN A 114 13.13 8.52 -9.62
N GLY A 115 11.96 9.03 -9.21
CA GLY A 115 11.73 9.48 -7.84
C GLY A 115 11.99 8.38 -6.80
N THR A 116 12.46 8.80 -5.64
CA THR A 116 12.99 7.92 -4.58
C THR A 116 12.33 8.15 -3.22
N PRO A 117 12.33 7.17 -2.30
CA PRO A 117 11.86 7.38 -0.93
C PRO A 117 12.51 8.58 -0.22
N ASN A 118 13.76 8.92 -0.53
CA ASN A 118 14.46 10.07 0.07
C ASN A 118 13.77 11.40 -0.22
N GLU A 119 13.26 11.58 -1.45
CA GLU A 119 12.50 12.77 -1.85
C GLU A 119 11.15 12.86 -1.12
N LEU A 120 10.67 11.74 -0.59
CA LEU A 120 9.45 11.63 0.21
C LEU A 120 9.73 11.68 1.72
N GLY A 121 10.97 12.03 2.12
CA GLY A 121 11.37 12.18 3.51
C GLY A 121 11.97 10.94 4.16
N SER A 122 12.34 9.90 3.39
CA SER A 122 13.13 8.80 3.94
C SER A 122 14.54 9.26 4.29
N THR A 123 15.02 8.90 5.46
CA THR A 123 16.41 9.13 5.90
C THR A 123 17.23 7.85 5.98
N PHE A 124 16.58 6.68 5.95
CA PHE A 124 17.21 5.39 6.22
C PHE A 124 17.06 4.40 5.07
N TYR A 125 15.84 4.24 4.54
CA TYR A 125 15.55 3.22 3.54
C TYR A 125 15.24 3.85 2.20
N ASN A 126 16.14 3.67 1.23
CA ASN A 126 15.95 4.15 -0.14
C ASN A 126 15.56 3.04 -1.14
N VAL A 127 15.20 1.86 -0.63
CA VAL A 127 14.78 0.71 -1.42
C VAL A 127 13.28 0.81 -1.69
N VAL A 128 12.84 0.54 -2.92
CA VAL A 128 11.43 0.36 -3.24
C VAL A 128 11.15 -1.11 -3.60
N PRO A 129 10.38 -1.83 -2.77
CA PRO A 129 9.99 -3.22 -2.99
C PRO A 129 9.20 -3.42 -4.30
N ASN A 130 9.78 -4.14 -5.27
CA ASN A 130 9.10 -4.45 -6.54
C ASN A 130 7.90 -5.38 -6.32
N SER A 131 8.00 -6.31 -5.36
CA SER A 131 6.93 -7.21 -4.94
C SER A 131 5.69 -6.42 -4.51
N ALA A 132 5.87 -5.41 -3.67
CA ALA A 132 4.82 -4.52 -3.20
C ALA A 132 4.21 -3.68 -4.32
N ILE A 133 5.04 -3.19 -5.27
CA ILE A 133 4.54 -2.46 -6.46
C ILE A 133 3.63 -3.35 -7.31
N VAL A 134 4.08 -4.59 -7.59
CA VAL A 134 3.32 -5.53 -8.42
C VAL A 134 2.00 -5.89 -7.75
N GLU A 135 2.00 -6.23 -6.47
CA GLU A 135 0.76 -6.55 -5.74
C GLU A 135 -0.19 -5.36 -5.72
N LEU A 136 0.32 -4.16 -5.39
CA LEU A 136 -0.52 -2.96 -5.32
C LEU A 136 -1.12 -2.62 -6.69
N SER A 137 -0.39 -2.83 -7.80
CA SER A 137 -0.89 -2.59 -9.16
C SER A 137 -2.15 -3.41 -9.52
N MET A 138 -2.43 -4.48 -8.75
CA MET A 138 -3.61 -5.33 -8.92
C MET A 138 -4.82 -4.85 -8.08
N LEU A 139 -4.71 -3.76 -7.32
CA LEU A 139 -5.77 -3.28 -6.43
C LEU A 139 -7.10 -3.04 -7.16
N ASN A 140 -7.04 -2.45 -8.36
CA ASN A 140 -8.21 -2.12 -9.17
C ASN A 140 -8.88 -3.37 -9.78
N THR A 141 -8.18 -4.52 -9.85
CA THR A 141 -8.76 -5.77 -10.37
C THR A 141 -9.58 -6.51 -9.31
N LYS A 142 -9.43 -6.14 -8.03
CA LYS A 142 -10.18 -6.73 -6.91
C LYS A 142 -11.59 -6.12 -6.87
N ARG A 143 -12.63 -6.96 -6.78
CA ARG A 143 -14.04 -6.51 -6.83
C ARG A 143 -14.63 -6.29 -5.45
N THR A 144 -14.10 -6.97 -4.43
CA THR A 144 -14.64 -6.88 -3.08
C THR A 144 -13.76 -6.02 -2.18
N VAL A 145 -14.38 -5.44 -1.16
CA VAL A 145 -13.65 -4.63 -0.17
C VAL A 145 -12.62 -5.49 0.57
N PHE A 146 -12.98 -6.74 0.89
CA PHE A 146 -12.07 -7.67 1.53
C PHE A 146 -10.83 -7.94 0.66
N GLU A 147 -10.99 -8.26 -0.63
CA GLU A 147 -9.86 -8.48 -1.53
C GLU A 147 -8.98 -7.24 -1.69
N LYS A 148 -9.58 -6.04 -1.72
CA LYS A 148 -8.82 -4.78 -1.76
C LYS A 148 -8.04 -4.55 -0.46
N LEU A 149 -8.66 -4.77 0.70
CA LEU A 149 -7.99 -4.67 2.00
C LEU A 149 -6.87 -5.69 2.14
N GLN A 150 -7.09 -6.92 1.69
CA GLN A 150 -6.06 -7.97 1.68
C GLN A 150 -4.89 -7.59 0.78
N CYS A 151 -5.16 -6.98 -0.39
CA CYS A 151 -4.11 -6.43 -1.25
C CYS A 151 -3.28 -5.37 -0.50
N LEU A 152 -3.92 -4.40 0.18
CA LEU A 152 -3.20 -3.40 0.99
C LEU A 152 -2.38 -4.04 2.11
N TYR A 153 -2.92 -5.06 2.78
CA TYR A 153 -2.24 -5.84 3.82
C TYR A 153 -0.97 -6.52 3.26
N SER A 154 -1.11 -7.26 2.16
CA SER A 154 0.01 -7.96 1.52
C SER A 154 1.09 -6.98 1.01
N VAL A 155 0.70 -5.84 0.46
CA VAL A 155 1.63 -4.77 0.07
C VAL A 155 2.41 -4.26 1.28
N TYR A 156 1.72 -4.01 2.40
CA TYR A 156 2.36 -3.58 3.64
C TYR A 156 3.39 -4.62 4.12
N ASP A 157 3.01 -5.90 4.15
CA ASP A 157 3.91 -6.99 4.53
C ASP A 157 5.13 -7.12 3.60
N TYR A 158 4.92 -7.06 2.29
CA TYR A 158 6.01 -7.09 1.31
C TYR A 158 7.00 -5.95 1.53
N VAL A 159 6.53 -4.77 1.93
CA VAL A 159 7.44 -3.67 2.26
C VAL A 159 8.34 -4.03 3.44
N PHE A 160 7.79 -4.60 4.51
CA PHE A 160 8.60 -5.02 5.65
C PHE A 160 9.54 -6.17 5.32
N VAL A 161 9.08 -7.17 4.57
CA VAL A 161 9.89 -8.34 4.20
C VAL A 161 11.07 -7.91 3.34
N ASP A 162 10.86 -7.05 2.35
CA ASP A 162 11.94 -6.61 1.45
C ASP A 162 12.93 -5.67 2.16
N ILE A 163 12.47 -4.77 3.04
CA ILE A 163 13.38 -3.94 3.86
C ILE A 163 14.20 -4.82 4.80
N LYS A 164 13.58 -5.78 5.49
CA LYS A 164 14.30 -6.73 6.37
C LYS A 164 15.32 -7.55 5.59
N SER A 165 14.95 -8.03 4.41
CA SER A 165 15.84 -8.83 3.56
C SER A 165 17.04 -8.00 3.08
N ALA A 166 16.82 -6.74 2.69
CA ALA A 166 17.88 -5.82 2.32
C ALA A 166 18.83 -5.55 3.50
N LEU A 167 18.27 -5.33 4.71
CA LEU A 167 19.06 -5.15 5.93
C LEU A 167 19.88 -6.37 6.28
N ILE A 168 19.28 -7.57 6.25
CA ILE A 168 19.99 -8.83 6.49
C ILE A 168 21.13 -9.00 5.50
N SER A 169 20.89 -8.75 4.20
CA SER A 169 21.92 -8.87 3.17
C SER A 169 23.06 -7.87 3.36
N LEU A 170 22.81 -6.69 3.93
CA LEU A 170 23.83 -5.71 4.26
C LEU A 170 24.62 -6.16 5.50
N ILE A 171 23.94 -6.58 6.57
CA ILE A 171 24.56 -7.03 7.82
C ILE A 171 25.42 -8.27 7.56
N SER A 172 24.90 -9.29 6.86
CA SER A 172 25.62 -10.52 6.55
C SER A 172 26.87 -10.28 5.70
N LYS A 173 26.92 -9.18 4.93
CA LYS A 173 28.06 -8.85 4.07
C LYS A 173 29.13 -8.04 4.79
N TYR A 174 28.76 -7.28 5.84
CA TYR A 174 29.63 -6.25 6.42
C TYR A 174 29.70 -6.27 7.95
N SER A 175 29.11 -7.25 8.64
CA SER A 175 29.12 -7.34 10.10
C SER A 175 29.32 -8.77 10.56
N GLU A 176 30.27 -8.97 11.49
CA GLU A 176 30.44 -10.24 12.22
C GLU A 176 29.30 -10.50 13.22
N LYS A 177 28.38 -9.54 13.41
CA LYS A 177 27.22 -9.65 14.28
C LYS A 177 25.97 -10.00 13.46
N GLU A 178 25.86 -11.27 13.07
CA GLU A 178 24.68 -11.80 12.34
C GLU A 178 23.34 -11.66 13.09
N PHE A 179 23.34 -11.27 14.37
CA PHE A 179 22.18 -11.41 15.26
C PHE A 179 21.44 -10.11 15.63
N ASP A 180 21.93 -8.92 15.25
CA ASP A 180 21.27 -7.64 15.59
C ASP A 180 20.59 -7.00 14.36
N ILE A 181 19.50 -7.58 13.89
CA ILE A 181 18.65 -6.94 12.87
C ILE A 181 17.88 -5.78 13.53
N PRO A 182 18.02 -4.53 13.06
CA PRO A 182 17.35 -3.39 13.68
C PRO A 182 15.83 -3.51 13.55
N ILE A 183 15.11 -3.08 14.60
CA ILE A 183 13.65 -3.03 14.60
C ILE A 183 13.22 -1.88 13.68
N ILE A 184 12.55 -2.22 12.58
CA ILE A 184 12.02 -1.25 11.63
C ILE A 184 10.83 -0.53 12.25
N ASN A 185 10.89 0.81 12.35
CA ASN A 185 9.79 1.61 12.84
C ASN A 185 8.81 1.93 11.71
N ASN A 186 7.49 1.86 11.97
CA ASN A 186 6.45 2.25 11.02
C ASN A 186 6.65 3.66 10.45
N LYS A 187 7.21 4.60 11.23
CA LYS A 187 7.51 5.96 10.76
C LYS A 187 8.51 6.00 9.60
N GLU A 188 9.46 5.08 9.58
CA GLU A 188 10.51 4.98 8.56
C GLU A 188 10.00 4.27 7.29
N VAL A 189 8.92 3.49 7.42
CA VAL A 189 8.31 2.75 6.32
C VAL A 189 7.36 3.62 5.50
N VAL A 190 6.75 4.65 6.10
CA VAL A 190 5.80 5.55 5.42
C VAL A 190 6.36 6.14 4.11
N PRO A 191 7.58 6.72 4.05
CA PRO A 191 8.15 7.21 2.79
C PRO A 191 8.37 6.11 1.73
N VAL A 192 8.75 4.90 2.16
CA VAL A 192 8.89 3.74 1.26
C VAL A 192 7.53 3.33 0.71
N LEU A 193 6.50 3.27 1.55
CA LEU A 193 5.14 2.95 1.14
C LEU A 193 4.57 4.02 0.19
N MET A 194 4.83 5.31 0.46
CA MET A 194 4.48 6.39 -0.46
C MET A 194 5.15 6.20 -1.83
N ALA A 195 6.43 5.82 -1.85
CA ALA A 195 7.13 5.52 -3.10
C ALA A 195 6.52 4.31 -3.83
N VAL A 196 6.12 3.25 -3.10
CA VAL A 196 5.40 2.09 -3.67
C VAL A 196 4.08 2.53 -4.31
N ILE A 197 3.29 3.35 -3.62
CA ILE A 197 2.00 3.88 -4.12
C ILE A 197 2.22 4.64 -5.44
N LEU A 198 3.18 5.57 -5.47
CA LEU A 198 3.50 6.35 -6.67
C LEU A 198 4.06 5.49 -7.80
N LYS A 199 4.93 4.53 -7.50
CA LYS A 199 5.53 3.65 -8.52
C LYS A 199 4.54 2.62 -9.08
N SER A 200 3.46 2.33 -8.35
CA SER A 200 2.38 1.44 -8.81
C SER A 200 1.47 2.07 -9.88
N LYS A 201 1.52 3.40 -10.06
CA LYS A 201 0.78 4.14 -11.11
C LYS A 201 -0.70 3.75 -11.20
N LEU A 202 -1.35 3.68 -10.05
CA LEU A 202 -2.76 3.33 -9.94
C LEU A 202 -3.64 4.45 -10.51
N PHE A 203 -4.49 4.09 -11.47
CA PHE A 203 -5.38 5.06 -12.10
C PHE A 203 -6.61 5.38 -11.24
N TYR A 204 -7.13 4.43 -10.47
CA TYR A 204 -8.36 4.58 -9.66
C TYR A 204 -8.09 4.56 -8.16
N LEU A 205 -6.90 4.99 -7.71
CA LEU A 205 -6.53 4.85 -6.29
C LEU A 205 -7.49 5.58 -5.35
N ILE A 206 -7.87 6.82 -5.66
CA ILE A 206 -8.75 7.62 -4.79
C ILE A 206 -10.13 6.97 -4.73
N SER A 207 -10.62 6.52 -5.88
CA SER A 207 -11.85 5.74 -5.98
C SER A 207 -11.81 4.43 -5.16
N ASP A 208 -10.73 3.67 -5.26
CA ASP A 208 -10.58 2.38 -4.57
C ASP A 208 -10.53 2.56 -3.04
N ILE A 209 -9.80 3.56 -2.56
CA ILE A 209 -9.75 3.90 -1.13
C ILE A 209 -11.11 4.39 -0.63
N TYR A 210 -11.80 5.22 -1.42
CA TYR A 210 -13.16 5.64 -1.10
C TYR A 210 -14.13 4.45 -1.02
N PHE A 211 -14.05 3.51 -1.97
CA PHE A 211 -14.88 2.31 -1.98
C PHE A 211 -14.65 1.47 -0.72
N ILE A 212 -13.39 1.26 -0.32
CA ILE A 212 -13.05 0.56 0.94
C ILE A 212 -13.68 1.28 2.14
N ARG A 213 -13.55 2.61 2.21
CA ARG A 213 -14.11 3.39 3.32
C ARG A 213 -15.62 3.23 3.46
N GLU A 214 -16.32 3.35 2.34
CA GLU A 214 -17.77 3.39 2.34
C GLU A 214 -18.42 2.01 2.48
N PHE A 215 -17.89 0.99 1.81
CA PHE A 215 -18.47 -0.34 1.76
C PHE A 215 -17.78 -1.34 2.70
N GLY A 216 -16.64 -0.96 3.28
CA GLY A 216 -15.84 -1.79 4.20
C GLY A 216 -15.94 -1.41 5.67
N SER A 217 -16.82 -0.47 6.04
CA SER A 217 -16.87 0.06 7.41
C SER A 217 -17.02 -1.03 8.48
N ASP A 218 -17.75 -2.09 8.16
CA ASP A 218 -17.99 -3.19 9.11
C ASP A 218 -16.78 -4.11 9.20
N ILE A 219 -16.11 -4.41 8.08
CA ILE A 219 -14.85 -5.16 8.05
C ILE A 219 -13.76 -4.42 8.84
N LEU A 220 -13.65 -3.11 8.65
CA LEU A 220 -12.68 -2.26 9.36
C LEU A 220 -12.98 -2.14 10.86
N LYS A 221 -14.24 -2.30 11.29
CA LYS A 221 -14.60 -2.36 12.72
C LYS A 221 -14.33 -3.73 13.34
N GLU A 222 -14.51 -4.79 12.56
CA GLU A 222 -14.31 -6.18 13.00
C GLU A 222 -12.81 -6.56 13.02
N ASN A 223 -11.97 -5.92 12.19
CA ASN A 223 -10.55 -6.23 12.07
C ASN A 223 -9.66 -5.00 12.33
N ASP A 224 -9.16 -4.88 13.55
CA ASP A 224 -8.30 -3.77 13.99
C ASP A 224 -6.97 -3.67 13.22
N GLU A 225 -6.40 -4.79 12.79
CA GLU A 225 -5.13 -4.79 12.04
C GLU A 225 -5.33 -4.24 10.63
N MET A 226 -6.34 -4.73 9.91
CA MET A 226 -6.72 -4.18 8.60
C MET A 226 -7.05 -2.69 8.69
N ASN A 227 -7.73 -2.26 9.75
CA ASN A 227 -8.03 -0.86 9.97
C ASN A 227 -6.79 0.00 10.18
N LYS A 228 -5.82 -0.48 10.97
CA LYS A 228 -4.54 0.22 11.15
C LYS A 228 -3.80 0.36 9.83
N ILE A 229 -3.70 -0.72 9.05
CA ILE A 229 -3.01 -0.71 7.75
C ILE A 229 -3.74 0.22 6.78
N TYR A 230 -5.06 0.12 6.66
CA TYR A 230 -5.87 1.02 5.85
C TYR A 230 -5.62 2.50 6.18
N LYS A 231 -5.60 2.85 7.48
CA LYS A 231 -5.30 4.22 7.93
C LYS A 231 -3.89 4.69 7.55
N ILE A 232 -2.90 3.79 7.55
CA ILE A 232 -1.54 4.11 7.09
C ILE A 232 -1.56 4.43 5.59
N PHE A 233 -2.29 3.67 4.77
CA PHE A 233 -2.46 3.99 3.35
C PHE A 233 -3.17 5.34 3.14
N GLU A 234 -4.25 5.62 3.87
CA GLU A 234 -4.91 6.94 3.83
C GLU A 234 -3.95 8.07 4.19
N GLU A 235 -3.15 7.89 5.25
CA GLU A 235 -2.14 8.87 5.66
C GLU A 235 -1.08 9.10 4.58
N CYS A 236 -0.59 8.03 3.95
CA CYS A 236 0.39 8.11 2.87
C CYS A 236 -0.17 8.89 1.67
N ILE A 237 -1.41 8.60 1.26
CA ILE A 237 -2.08 9.29 0.15
C ILE A 237 -2.28 10.77 0.48
N HIS A 238 -2.71 11.07 1.70
CA HIS A 238 -2.85 12.45 2.16
C HIS A 238 -1.52 13.21 2.13
N LYS A 239 -0.44 12.61 2.63
CA LYS A 239 0.92 13.19 2.57
C LYS A 239 1.39 13.42 1.14
N ILE A 240 1.17 12.45 0.25
CA ILE A 240 1.47 12.60 -1.19
C ILE A 240 0.72 13.81 -1.77
N TRP A 241 -0.56 13.97 -1.43
CA TRP A 241 -1.38 15.08 -1.91
C TRP A 241 -0.87 16.44 -1.44
N ILE A 242 -0.44 16.53 -0.17
CA ILE A 242 0.17 17.75 0.38
C ILE A 242 1.47 18.08 -0.37
N LEU A 243 2.36 17.10 -0.58
CA LEU A 243 3.62 17.30 -1.30
C LEU A 243 3.38 17.80 -2.73
N ARG A 244 2.41 17.21 -3.44
CA ARG A 244 2.00 17.65 -4.78
C ARG A 244 1.60 19.13 -4.80
N ASN A 245 0.77 19.57 -3.85
CA ASN A 245 0.30 20.95 -3.82
C ASN A 245 1.45 21.93 -3.56
N HIS A 246 2.38 21.57 -2.67
CA HIS A 246 3.59 22.36 -2.44
C HIS A 246 4.52 22.43 -3.66
N GLU A 247 4.61 21.38 -4.48
CA GLU A 247 5.37 21.45 -5.75
C GLU A 247 4.74 22.41 -6.76
N GLN A 248 3.40 22.51 -6.80
CA GLN A 248 2.69 23.41 -7.71
C GLN A 248 2.81 24.88 -7.28
N ASP A 249 2.87 25.14 -5.97
CA ASP A 249 3.11 26.48 -5.43
C ASP A 249 4.54 27.00 -5.70
N LEU A 250 5.46 26.11 -6.09
CA LEU A 250 6.87 26.41 -6.37
C LEU A 250 7.19 26.53 -7.87
N GLU A 251 6.20 26.84 -8.73
CA GLU A 251 6.48 27.09 -10.15
C GLU A 251 7.38 28.33 -10.37
N GLN A 252 8.68 28.03 -10.48
CA GLN A 252 9.83 28.70 -11.12
C GLN A 252 10.70 29.64 -10.25
N PRO A 253 12.05 29.48 -10.33
CA PRO A 253 12.76 29.80 -11.57
C PRO A 253 13.38 28.58 -12.28
N LYS A 254 13.07 28.49 -13.59
CA LYS A 254 13.95 27.88 -14.59
C LYS A 254 15.29 28.63 -14.59
N ASN A 255 16.26 28.14 -13.83
CA ASN A 255 17.69 28.26 -14.07
C ASN A 255 18.45 27.76 -12.84
N LYS A 256 18.88 26.51 -12.87
CA LYS A 256 20.14 26.10 -12.24
C LYS A 256 20.65 24.84 -12.91
N GLY A 257 21.75 25.03 -13.63
CA GLY A 257 22.78 24.03 -13.86
C GLY A 257 22.36 22.74 -14.55
N ARG A 258 22.78 22.60 -15.81
CA ARG A 258 23.55 21.39 -16.16
C ARG A 258 24.66 21.25 -15.12
N THR A 259 24.40 20.51 -14.06
CA THR A 259 25.45 19.79 -13.32
C THR A 259 25.31 18.34 -13.71
N ASP A 260 26.46 17.73 -13.94
CA ASP A 260 26.64 16.46 -14.59
C ASP A 260 25.72 15.38 -14.01
N LYS A 261 25.24 14.52 -14.92
CA LYS A 261 24.56 13.28 -14.58
C LYS A 261 25.53 12.41 -13.78
N VAL A 262 25.53 12.58 -12.46
CA VAL A 262 25.97 11.54 -11.55
C VAL A 262 24.75 10.63 -11.43
N GLU A 263 24.85 9.46 -12.05
CA GLU A 263 23.96 8.33 -11.79
C GLU A 263 24.10 7.98 -10.30
N GLN A 264 23.30 8.61 -9.43
CA GLN A 264 23.23 8.28 -8.01
C GLN A 264 22.42 7.00 -7.82
N ASN A 265 22.95 5.90 -8.36
CA ASN A 265 22.96 4.67 -7.60
C ASN A 265 24.06 4.87 -6.56
N LEU A 266 23.75 4.83 -5.26
CA LEU A 266 24.76 4.75 -4.22
C LEU A 266 25.56 3.46 -4.41
N ASN A 267 26.61 3.52 -5.22
CA ASN A 267 27.61 2.48 -5.29
C ASN A 267 28.42 2.62 -4.00
N VAL A 268 28.31 1.64 -3.10
CA VAL A 268 28.99 1.59 -1.79
C VAL A 268 30.49 1.91 -1.90
N CYS A 269 31.09 1.68 -3.07
CA CYS A 269 32.46 2.07 -3.41
C CYS A 269 32.73 3.59 -3.39
N GLU A 270 31.77 4.43 -3.82
CA GLU A 270 31.97 5.90 -3.86
C GLU A 270 31.95 6.52 -2.46
N THR A 271 31.19 5.92 -1.53
CA THR A 271 31.21 6.30 -0.11
C THR A 271 32.55 5.94 0.54
N ILE A 272 33.19 4.85 0.11
CA ILE A 272 34.53 4.45 0.57
C ILE A 272 35.60 5.41 0.03
N ASP A 273 35.51 5.80 -1.25
CA ASP A 273 36.45 6.74 -1.89
C ASP A 273 36.34 8.16 -1.30
N PHE A 274 35.13 8.59 -0.92
CA PHE A 274 34.92 9.87 -0.23
C PHE A 274 35.62 9.91 1.14
N VAL A 275 35.58 8.80 1.88
CA VAL A 275 36.24 8.67 3.20
C VAL A 275 37.76 8.64 3.07
N GLN A 276 38.32 7.99 2.04
CA GLN A 276 39.76 7.97 1.76
C GLN A 276 40.31 9.36 1.35
N ASN A 277 39.50 10.17 0.68
CA ASN A 277 39.89 11.53 0.30
C ASN A 277 39.82 12.53 1.47
N MET A 278 38.97 12.28 2.47
CA MET A 278 38.87 13.13 3.68
C MET A 278 39.97 12.86 4.72
N THR A 279 40.54 11.67 4.77
CA THR A 279 41.68 11.35 5.67
C THR A 279 43.00 11.95 5.19
N ASN A 280 43.13 12.27 3.90
CA ASN A 280 44.35 12.85 3.32
C ASN A 280 44.42 14.38 3.40
N ASN A 281 43.30 15.06 3.68
CA ASN A 281 43.27 16.51 3.79
C ASN A 281 43.45 16.97 5.24
N LYS A 282 44.59 17.63 5.49
CA LYS A 282 44.94 18.23 6.78
C LYS A 282 43.87 19.23 7.22
N GLU A 283 43.55 19.12 8.50
CA GLU A 283 42.55 19.86 9.24
C GLU A 283 42.78 21.36 9.17
N ASP A 284 41.81 22.09 8.63
CA ASP A 284 41.43 23.41 9.12
C ASP A 284 39.99 23.72 8.67
N ASN A 285 39.12 24.03 9.65
CA ASN A 285 37.69 24.37 9.54
C ASN A 285 36.69 23.23 9.25
N ARG A 286 36.48 22.33 10.23
CA ARG A 286 35.35 21.38 10.20
C ARG A 286 34.17 21.90 11.02
N THR A 287 32.96 21.78 10.47
CA THR A 287 31.71 22.12 11.18
C THR A 287 31.22 20.92 12.01
N ILE A 288 30.31 21.14 12.96
CA ILE A 288 29.74 20.09 13.83
C ILE A 288 29.09 18.96 13.00
N LEU A 289 28.52 19.29 11.84
CA LEU A 289 27.95 18.31 10.92
C LEU A 289 29.02 17.45 10.24
N ASP A 290 30.21 18.01 9.99
CA ASP A 290 31.35 17.28 9.43
C ASP A 290 31.95 16.32 10.47
N GLU A 291 31.89 16.65 11.76
CA GLU A 291 32.31 15.75 12.84
C GLU A 291 31.33 14.59 13.05
N GLU A 292 30.02 14.82 12.96
CA GLU A 292 29.03 13.73 13.02
C GLU A 292 29.13 12.80 11.81
N ASN A 293 29.27 13.35 10.60
CA ASN A 293 29.46 12.54 9.40
C ASN A 293 30.79 11.78 9.43
N LYS A 294 31.86 12.38 9.95
CA LYS A 294 33.15 11.69 10.19
C LYS A 294 32.98 10.58 11.22
N ARG A 295 32.17 10.78 12.26
CA ARG A 295 31.92 9.77 13.30
C ARG A 295 31.13 8.58 12.76
N ILE A 296 30.11 8.82 11.95
CA ILE A 296 29.32 7.77 11.29
C ILE A 296 30.20 7.03 10.28
N ALA A 297 30.99 7.76 9.48
CA ALA A 297 31.95 7.15 8.55
C ALA A 297 33.02 6.33 9.26
N MET A 298 33.57 6.81 10.38
CA MET A 298 34.55 6.05 11.18
C MET A 298 33.93 4.82 11.83
N LEU A 299 32.67 4.88 12.26
CA LEU A 299 31.93 3.71 12.76
C LEU A 299 31.77 2.64 11.66
N ILE A 300 31.50 3.06 10.42
CA ILE A 300 31.40 2.17 9.26
C ILE A 300 32.77 1.58 8.90
N VAL A 301 33.85 2.38 8.92
CA VAL A 301 35.23 1.91 8.65
C VAL A 301 35.72 0.97 9.75
N SER A 302 35.53 1.31 11.03
CA SER A 302 35.92 0.44 12.16
C SER A 302 35.14 -0.87 12.20
N ALA A 303 33.92 -0.88 11.66
CA ALA A 303 33.14 -2.12 11.50
C ALA A 303 33.55 -2.92 10.26
N THR A 304 34.34 -2.35 9.35
CA THR A 304 34.77 -2.98 8.08
C THR A 304 36.28 -3.27 8.01
N THR A 305 37.05 -2.95 9.05
CA THR A 305 38.46 -3.36 9.18
C THR A 305 38.70 -4.04 10.52
N ASP A 306 38.48 -5.35 10.59
CA ASP A 306 39.19 -6.23 11.52
C ASP A 306 40.18 -7.10 10.72
N ASN A 307 41.47 -6.91 11.04
CA ASN A 307 42.65 -7.72 10.73
C ASN A 307 43.09 -7.92 9.26
N LEU A 308 43.91 -6.96 8.77
CA LEU A 308 44.90 -7.17 7.71
C LEU A 308 46.35 -7.06 8.23
N THR A 309 46.58 -7.46 9.48
CA THR A 309 47.92 -7.74 10.01
C THR A 309 47.84 -9.03 10.79
N ASP A 310 48.16 -10.14 10.11
CA ASP A 310 49.05 -11.20 10.60
C ASP A 310 49.13 -12.30 9.52
N ILE A 311 50.00 -12.05 8.52
CA ILE A 311 50.71 -13.10 7.79
C ILE A 311 52.20 -12.83 7.99
N GLU A 312 52.78 -13.48 8.98
CA GLU A 312 54.07 -14.18 8.92
C GLU A 312 53.95 -15.52 9.65
#